data_AF-A0A961U3V4-F1
#
_entry.id   AF-A0A961U3V4-F1
#
_cell.length_a   1.000
_cell.length_b   1.000
_cell.length_c   1.000
_cell.angle_alpha   90.00
_cell.angle_beta   90.00
_cell.angle_gamma   90.00
#
_symmetry.space_group_name_H-M   'P 1'
#
loop_
_entity.id
_entity.type
_entity.pdbx_description
1 polymer ?
#
loop_
_entity_poly.entity_id
_entity_poly.type
_entity_poly.pdbx_seq_one_letter_code
_entity_poly.pdbx_strand_id
1 'polypeptide(L)' 'MGDDTSPCRADGPELANYIADMAGQLQQMAQRERLDFLAYLLDLARIEAGDCASDPAFWGEQDGEH' A
#
# COMPACT_ATOMS: atom_id res chain seq x y z
N MET A 1 8.63 -19.36 -26.56
CA MET A 1 7.84 -18.26 -26.00
C MET A 1 7.10 -18.79 -24.79
N GLY A 2 7.65 -18.58 -23.60
CA GLY A 2 6.95 -18.85 -22.35
C GLY A 2 5.99 -17.70 -22.07
N ASP A 3 4.79 -18.04 -21.64
CA ASP A 3 3.71 -17.12 -21.31
C ASP A 3 4.04 -16.42 -19.96
N ASP A 4 4.71 -15.27 -20.02
CA ASP A 4 5.05 -14.41 -18.86
C ASP A 4 3.85 -13.54 -18.43
N THR A 5 2.65 -14.11 -18.46
CA THR A 5 1.45 -13.51 -17.86
C THR A 5 1.29 -13.96 -16.40
N SER A 6 2.36 -13.92 -15.60
CA SER A 6 2.18 -13.91 -14.15
C SER A 6 1.72 -12.51 -13.74
N PRO A 7 0.48 -12.35 -13.22
CA PRO A 7 -0.02 -11.04 -12.85
C PRO A 7 0.81 -10.54 -11.67
N CYS A 8 1.70 -9.59 -11.97
CA CYS A 8 2.25 -8.61 -11.05
C CYS A 8 2.44 -9.14 -9.62
N ARG A 9 3.47 -9.96 -9.40
CA ARG A 9 4.03 -10.09 -8.04
C ARG A 9 4.69 -8.74 -7.74
N ALA A 10 3.88 -7.72 -7.49
CA ALA A 10 4.37 -6.43 -7.03
C ALA A 10 5.18 -6.75 -5.77
N ASP A 11 6.47 -6.42 -5.81
CA ASP A 11 7.32 -6.59 -4.64
C ASP A 11 6.62 -5.85 -3.48
N GLY A 12 6.59 -6.43 -2.28
CA GLY A 12 5.84 -5.89 -1.14
C GLY A 12 5.96 -4.37 -0.96
N PRO A 13 7.18 -3.79 -1.09
CA PRO A 13 7.37 -2.34 -1.08
C PRO A 13 6.71 -1.57 -2.23
N GLU A 14 6.72 -2.10 -3.46
CA GLU A 14 6.06 -1.46 -4.61
C GLU A 14 4.54 -1.44 -4.44
N LEU A 15 3.95 -2.54 -3.97
CA LEU A 15 2.53 -2.60 -3.64
C LEU A 15 2.17 -1.61 -2.52
N ALA A 16 2.99 -1.53 -1.48
CA ALA A 16 2.79 -0.61 -0.38
C ALA A 16 2.87 0.87 -0.83
N ASN A 17 3.84 1.21 -1.69
CA ASN A 17 3.92 2.55 -2.30
C ASN A 17 2.67 2.86 -3.16
N TYR A 18 2.21 1.91 -3.96
CA TYR A 18 0.99 2.07 -4.76
C TYR A 18 -0.25 2.35 -3.87
N ILE A 19 -0.38 1.62 -2.77
CA ILE A 19 -1.47 1.83 -1.81
C ILE A 19 -1.37 3.23 -1.18
N ALA A 20 -0.17 3.67 -0.80
CA ALA A 20 0.04 5.00 -0.23
C ALA A 20 -0.38 6.13 -1.20
N ASP A 21 -0.01 6.01 -2.47
CA ASP A 21 -0.39 6.97 -3.52
C ASP A 21 -1.90 7.00 -3.78
N MET A 22 -2.53 5.82 -3.87
CA MET A 22 -3.98 5.73 -4.07
C MET A 22 -4.77 6.26 -2.88
N ALA A 23 -4.34 5.94 -1.66
CA ALA A 23 -4.94 6.45 -0.44
C ALA A 23 -4.84 7.98 -0.37
N GLY A 24 -3.71 8.57 -0.78
CA GLY A 24 -3.54 10.02 -0.88
C GLY A 24 -4.48 10.69 -1.89
N GLN A 25 -4.70 10.09 -3.06
CA GLN A 25 -5.65 10.61 -4.05
C GLN A 25 -7.09 10.57 -3.53
N LEU A 26 -7.50 9.45 -2.93
CA LEU A 26 -8.83 9.30 -2.35
C LEU A 26 -9.05 10.22 -1.16
N GLN A 27 -8.02 10.44 -0.33
CA GLN A 27 -8.08 11.33 0.82
C GLN A 27 -8.40 12.77 0.39
N GLN A 28 -7.78 13.26 -0.68
CA GLN A 28 -8.08 14.58 -1.25
C GLN A 28 -9.54 14.68 -1.75
N MET A 29 -10.05 13.61 -2.38
CA MET A 29 -11.46 13.56 -2.80
C MET A 29 -12.41 13.56 -1.61
N ALA A 30 -12.12 12.78 -0.56
CA ALA A 30 -12.90 12.73 0.66
C ALA A 30 -12.92 14.08 1.40
N GLN A 31 -11.79 14.81 1.44
CA GLN A 31 -11.72 16.16 2.01
C GLN A 31 -12.61 17.16 1.25
N ARG A 32 -12.61 17.10 -0.10
CA ARG A 32 -13.45 17.97 -0.93
C ARG A 32 -14.94 17.74 -0.68
N GLU A 33 -15.34 16.49 -0.47
CA GLU A 33 -16.72 16.10 -0.17
C GLU A 33 -17.08 16.19 1.32
N ARG A 34 -16.18 16.73 2.17
CA ARG A 34 -16.35 16.86 3.63
C ARG A 34 -16.65 15.54 4.34
N LEU A 35 -16.10 14.44 3.82
CA LEU A 35 -16.15 13.11 4.42
C LEU A 35 -14.99 12.96 5.42
N ASP A 36 -15.03 13.73 6.50
CA ASP A 36 -13.87 13.94 7.39
C ASP A 36 -13.32 12.64 7.99
N PHE A 37 -14.22 11.74 8.44
CA PHE A 37 -13.79 10.45 8.99
C PHE A 37 -13.18 9.53 7.93
N LEU A 38 -13.70 9.54 6.70
CA LEU A 38 -13.12 8.78 5.59
C LEU A 38 -11.75 9.34 5.20
N ALA A 39 -11.63 10.67 5.12
CA ALA A 39 -10.36 11.33 4.85
C ALA A 39 -9.30 10.97 5.91
N TYR A 40 -9.70 10.91 7.18
CA TYR A 40 -8.84 10.44 8.28
C TYR A 40 -8.38 8.99 8.09
N LEU A 41 -9.31 8.07 7.78
CA LEU A 41 -8.95 6.66 7.56
C LEU A 41 -8.00 6.48 6.37
N LEU A 42 -8.19 7.26 5.30
CA LEU A 42 -7.33 7.22 4.12
C LEU A 42 -5.94 7.81 4.41
N ASP A 43 -5.86 8.86 5.23
CA ASP A 43 -4.57 9.40 5.67
C ASP A 43 -3.81 8.40 6.54
N LEU A 44 -4.51 7.73 7.48
CA LEU A 44 -3.92 6.68 8.30
C LEU A 44 -3.41 5.51 7.45
N ALA A 45 -4.21 5.04 6.48
CA ALA A 45 -3.82 3.97 5.57
C ALA A 45 -2.60 4.34 4.70
N ARG A 46 -2.50 5.60 4.28
CA ARG A 46 -1.34 6.11 3.54
C ARG A 46 -0.08 6.08 4.39
N ILE A 47 -0.15 6.53 5.65
CA ILE A 47 1.00 6.52 6.57
C ILE A 47 1.47 5.09 6.79
N GLU A 48 0.56 4.19 7.15
CA GLU A 48 0.86 2.77 7.39
C GLU A 48 1.50 2.11 6.16
N ALA A 49 0.97 2.37 4.96
CA ALA A 49 1.52 1.82 3.74
C ALA A 49 2.93 2.39 3.43
N GLY A 50 3.18 3.67 3.73
CA GLY A 50 4.52 4.26 3.61
C GLY A 50 5.53 3.63 4.58
N ASP A 51 5.10 3.34 5.80
CA ASP A 51 5.91 2.66 6.82
C ASP A 51 6.21 1.22 6.37
N CYS A 52 5.21 0.47 5.90
CA CYS A 52 5.40 -0.87 5.32
C CYS A 52 6.34 -0.87 4.11
N ALA A 53 6.30 0.14 3.24
CA ALA A 53 7.20 0.22 2.09
C ALA A 53 8.66 0.48 2.51
N SER A 54 8.85 1.15 3.64
CA SER A 54 10.16 1.59 4.14
C SER A 54 10.78 0.60 5.12
N ASP A 55 10.00 -0.33 5.67
CA ASP A 55 10.46 -1.35 6.61
C ASP A 55 10.79 -2.68 5.91
N PRO A 56 12.08 -2.98 5.68
CA PRO A 56 12.49 -4.27 5.11
C PRO A 56 12.27 -5.45 6.07
N ALA A 57 12.13 -5.23 7.39
CA ALA A 57 11.87 -6.29 8.36
C ALA A 57 10.42 -6.77 8.30
N PHE A 58 9.46 -5.90 7.97
CA PHE A 58 8.05 -6.25 7.77
C PHE A 58 7.86 -7.33 6.68
N TRP A 59 8.70 -7.28 5.63
CA TRP A 59 8.69 -8.26 4.53
C TRP A 59 9.71 -9.39 4.68
N GLY A 60 10.54 -9.35 5.73
CA GLY A 60 11.69 -10.23 5.94
C GLY A 60 11.41 -11.53 6.70
N GLU A 61 10.17 -11.80 7.11
CA GLU A 61 9.83 -12.93 7.98
C GLU A 61 8.79 -13.88 7.34
N GLN A 62 9.20 -14.55 6.26
CA GLN A 62 8.53 -15.77 5.75
C GLN A 62 9.57 -16.78 5.20
N ASP A 63 10.58 -17.12 6.00
CA ASP A 63 11.41 -18.31 5.77
C ASP A 63 11.71 -18.96 7.14
N GLY A 64 10.69 -19.59 7.71
CA GLY A 64 10.80 -20.42 8.92
C GLY A 64 10.08 -21.75 8.67
N GLU A 65 10.87 -22.80 8.51
CA GLU A 65 10.51 -24.17 8.15
C GLU A 65 9.28 -24.76 8.87
N HIS A 66 8.48 -25.55 8.13
CA HIS A 66 8.09 -26.89 8.56
C HIS A 66 7.62 -27.80 7.41
#